data_AF-A0A962JJ42-F1
#
_entry.id   AF-A0A962JJ42-F1
#
_cell.length_a   1.000
_cell.length_b   1.000
_cell.length_c   1.000
_cell.angle_alpha   90.00
_cell.angle_beta   90.00
_cell.angle_gamma   90.00
#
_symmetry.space_group_name_H-M   'P 1'
#
loop_
_entity.id
_entity.type
_entity.pdbx_description
1 polymer ?
#
loop_
_entity_poly.entity_id
_entity_poly.type
_entity_poly.pdbx_seq_one_letter_code
_entity_poly.pdbx_strand_id
1 'polypeptide(L)'
;MSQTLDQKRAAFVWQQLAPLKQRNPAIFDAYTKLSKGAGTLIMQNGLMPTLAFYGEKSKGAASLAGGQEHELLLGHLLAWLNQQQLLSTVSFAPAMTILVTKTSPEYRAITEECLALIRWIRHFASALNKTE
;
A
#
# COMPACT_ATOMS: atom_id res chain seq x y z
N MET A 1 -25.16 -5.92 -12.75
CA MET A 1 -24.07 -4.99 -13.14
C MET A 1 -22.83 -5.33 -12.32
N SER A 2 -21.68 -5.53 -12.96
CA SER A 2 -20.41 -5.75 -12.27
C SER A 2 -19.88 -4.44 -11.69
N GLN A 3 -19.27 -4.49 -10.49
CA GLN A 3 -18.64 -3.32 -9.88
C GLN A 3 -17.51 -2.74 -10.77
N THR A 4 -17.39 -1.42 -10.79
CA THR A 4 -16.27 -0.74 -11.46
C THR A 4 -14.95 -0.97 -10.72
N LEU A 5 -13.81 -0.75 -11.37
CA LEU A 5 -12.51 -0.89 -10.72
C LEU A 5 -12.34 0.08 -9.54
N ASP A 6 -12.87 1.30 -9.65
CA ASP A 6 -12.87 2.27 -8.55
C ASP A 6 -13.74 1.83 -7.37
N GLN A 7 -14.91 1.23 -7.63
CA GLN A 7 -15.72 0.63 -6.56
C GLN A 7 -14.97 -0.51 -5.86
N LYS A 8 -14.21 -1.32 -6.60
CA LYS A 8 -13.38 -2.39 -6.02
C LYS A 8 -12.24 -1.84 -5.18
N ARG A 9 -11.55 -0.78 -5.63
CA ARG A 9 -10.50 -0.10 -4.86
C ARG A 9 -11.05 0.47 -3.56
N ALA A 10 -12.16 1.19 -3.64
CA ALA A 10 -12.83 1.76 -2.46
C ALA A 10 -13.25 0.66 -1.46
N ALA A 11 -13.84 -0.43 -1.95
CA ALA A 11 -14.24 -1.56 -1.12
C ALA A 11 -13.04 -2.24 -0.44
N PHE A 12 -11.97 -2.51 -1.19
CA PHE A 12 -10.74 -3.08 -0.64
C PHE A 12 -10.16 -2.18 0.47
N VAL A 13 -9.98 -0.89 0.19
CA VAL A 13 -9.41 0.05 1.17
C VAL A 13 -10.28 0.14 2.42
N TRP A 14 -11.61 0.20 2.28
CA TRP A 14 -12.51 0.21 3.44
C TRP A 14 -12.36 -1.03 4.32
N GLN A 15 -12.29 -2.21 3.70
CA GLN A 15 -12.12 -3.49 4.40
C GLN A 15 -10.79 -3.57 5.16
N GLN A 16 -9.73 -2.95 4.65
CA GLN A 16 -8.43 -2.92 5.34
C GLN A 16 -8.40 -1.86 6.45
N LEU A 17 -8.91 -0.65 6.19
CA LEU A 17 -8.64 0.51 7.04
C LEU A 17 -9.59 0.65 8.22
N ALA A 18 -10.89 0.32 8.05
CA ALA A 18 -11.86 0.47 9.15
C ALA A 18 -11.52 -0.43 10.35
N PRO A 19 -11.20 -1.72 10.19
CA PRO A 19 -10.76 -2.56 11.31
C PRO A 19 -9.40 -2.13 11.88
N LEU A 20 -8.48 -1.65 11.03
CA LEU A 20 -7.15 -1.21 11.47
C LEU A 20 -7.25 0.00 12.43
N LYS A 21 -8.08 1.00 12.11
CA LYS A 21 -8.32 2.15 12.99
C LYS A 21 -8.87 1.72 14.35
N GLN A 22 -9.82 0.78 14.37
CA GLN A 22 -10.43 0.28 15.60
C GLN A 22 -9.45 -0.49 16.47
N ARG A 23 -8.65 -1.39 15.87
CA ARG A 23 -7.73 -2.26 16.60
C ARG A 23 -6.49 -1.52 17.10
N ASN A 24 -5.93 -0.64 16.26
CA ASN A 24 -4.64 -0.02 16.50
C ASN A 24 -4.63 1.48 16.14
N PRO A 25 -5.28 2.36 16.93
CA PRO A 25 -5.43 3.77 16.60
C PRO A 25 -4.10 4.52 16.43
N ALA A 26 -3.10 4.20 17.25
CA ALA A 26 -1.77 4.84 17.20
C ALA A 26 -1.02 4.49 15.91
N ILE A 27 -1.03 3.21 15.52
CA ILE A 27 -0.42 2.76 14.26
C ILE A 27 -1.19 3.34 13.08
N PHE A 28 -2.52 3.43 13.18
CA PHE A 28 -3.34 4.03 12.13
C PHE A 28 -3.02 5.51 11.90
N ASP A 29 -2.69 6.28 12.94
CA ASP A 29 -2.25 7.67 12.78
C ASP A 29 -0.91 7.76 12.02
N ALA A 30 0.07 6.94 12.40
CA ALA A 30 1.36 6.84 11.70
C ALA A 30 1.17 6.40 10.23
N TYR A 31 0.33 5.39 10.00
CA TYR A 31 -0.05 4.93 8.66
C TYR A 31 -0.71 6.03 7.84
N THR A 32 -1.62 6.80 8.44
CA THR A 32 -2.28 7.93 7.77
C THR A 32 -1.27 8.98 7.35
N LYS A 33 -0.29 9.31 8.21
CA LYS A 33 0.82 10.23 7.88
C LYS A 33 1.67 9.69 6.73
N LEU A 34 2.05 8.41 6.77
CA LEU A 34 2.82 7.75 5.72
C LEU A 34 2.09 7.78 4.36
N SER A 35 0.79 7.45 4.35
CA SER A 35 -0.02 7.38 3.13
C SER A 35 -0.08 8.71 2.36
N LYS A 36 0.08 9.85 3.03
CA LYS A 36 0.07 11.18 2.41
C LYS A 36 1.29 11.41 1.51
N GLY A 37 2.44 10.82 1.85
CA GLY A 37 3.68 10.95 1.09
C GLY A 37 3.93 9.80 0.10
N ALA A 38 3.24 8.67 0.24
CA ALA A 38 3.50 7.45 -0.51
C ALA A 38 3.43 7.64 -2.04
N GLY A 39 2.42 8.37 -2.53
CA GLY A 39 2.26 8.61 -3.98
C GLY A 39 3.43 9.41 -4.55
N THR A 40 3.84 10.47 -3.85
CA THR A 40 5.00 11.28 -4.23
C THR A 40 6.29 10.46 -4.24
N LEU A 41 6.48 9.58 -3.26
CA LEU A 41 7.66 8.74 -3.16
C LEU A 41 7.79 7.81 -4.39
N ILE A 42 6.69 7.21 -4.84
CA ILE A 42 6.64 6.40 -6.07
C ILE A 42 6.90 7.26 -7.30
N MET A 43 6.31 8.45 -7.39
CA MET A 43 6.51 9.33 -8.55
C MET A 43 7.95 9.82 -8.69
N GLN A 44 8.64 10.07 -7.57
CA GLN A 44 10.01 10.58 -7.57
C GLN A 44 11.07 9.48 -7.71
N ASN A 45 10.89 8.36 -7.01
CA ASN A 45 11.91 7.32 -6.92
C ASN A 45 11.54 6.03 -7.68
N GLY A 46 10.30 5.91 -8.15
CA GLY A 46 9.78 4.68 -8.76
C GLY A 46 9.18 3.71 -7.75
N LEU A 47 8.43 2.74 -8.28
CA LEU A 47 7.72 1.74 -7.48
C LEU A 47 8.69 0.85 -6.69
N MET A 48 9.63 0.17 -7.36
CA MET A 48 10.52 -0.79 -6.70
C MET A 48 11.38 -0.17 -5.58
N PRO A 49 12.05 0.99 -5.76
CA PRO A 49 12.78 1.63 -4.66
C PRO A 49 11.88 2.00 -3.48
N THR A 50 10.63 2.41 -3.74
CA THR A 50 9.64 2.67 -2.69
C THR A 50 9.26 1.41 -1.92
N LEU A 51 8.98 0.30 -2.62
CA LEU A 51 8.70 -0.98 -1.96
C LEU A 51 9.89 -1.49 -1.16
N ALA A 52 11.11 -1.31 -1.67
CA ALA A 52 12.35 -1.66 -0.97
C ALA A 52 12.51 -0.86 0.32
N PHE A 53 12.28 0.45 0.27
CA PHE A 53 12.28 1.32 1.45
C PHE A 53 11.26 0.86 2.50
N TYR A 54 10.03 0.52 2.09
CA TYR A 54 9.03 -0.01 3.03
C TYR A 54 9.46 -1.37 3.61
N GLY A 55 10.01 -2.26 2.79
CA GLY A 55 10.53 -3.56 3.25
C GLY A 55 11.68 -3.43 4.25
N GLU A 56 12.57 -2.45 4.05
CA GLU A 56 13.64 -2.11 5.00
C GLU A 56 13.07 -1.62 6.34
N LYS A 57 12.13 -0.66 6.30
CA LYS A 57 11.49 -0.10 7.50
C LYS A 57 10.63 -1.13 8.26
N SER A 58 10.05 -2.10 7.56
CA SER A 58 9.27 -3.19 8.16
C SER A 58 10.12 -4.11 9.03
N LYS A 59 11.38 -4.37 8.65
CA LYS A 59 12.32 -5.18 9.45
C LYS A 59 12.77 -4.49 10.74
N GLY A 60 12.53 -3.19 10.85
CA GLY A 60 12.80 -2.38 12.03
C GLY A 60 11.83 -2.59 13.19
N ALA A 61 10.92 -3.57 13.16
CA ALA A 61 9.93 -3.84 14.22
C ALA A 61 10.53 -4.10 15.61
N ALA A 62 11.84 -4.35 15.72
CA ALA A 62 12.58 -4.43 16.99
C ALA A 62 13.05 -3.05 17.53
N SER A 63 12.86 -1.98 16.77
CA SER A 63 13.13 -0.61 17.20
C SER A 63 11.97 -0.10 18.06
N LEU A 64 12.30 0.51 19.20
CA LEU A 64 11.38 1.25 20.07
C LEU A 64 10.65 2.42 19.34
N ALA A 65 10.95 2.67 18.06
CA ALA A 65 10.52 3.85 17.28
C ALA A 65 9.61 3.55 16.05
N GLY A 66 9.02 2.35 15.90
CA GLY A 66 8.01 2.10 14.86
C GLY A 66 8.52 1.43 13.57
N GLY A 67 7.61 1.19 12.62
CA GLY A 67 7.85 0.41 11.39
C GLY A 67 6.66 -0.43 10.94
N GLN A 68 5.69 -0.70 11.82
CA GLN A 68 4.49 -1.49 11.51
C GLN A 68 3.59 -0.80 10.49
N GLU A 69 3.55 0.53 10.46
CA GLU A 69 2.83 1.31 9.46
C GLU A 69 3.40 1.13 8.04
N HIS A 70 4.72 0.94 7.92
CA HIS A 70 5.38 0.64 6.64
C HIS A 70 5.05 -0.79 6.18
N GLU A 71 5.06 -1.75 7.11
CA GLU A 71 4.69 -3.14 6.86
C GLU A 71 3.23 -3.25 6.40
N LEU A 72 2.31 -2.56 7.09
CA LEU A 72 0.90 -2.52 6.73
C LEU A 72 0.68 -1.90 5.35
N LEU A 73 1.36 -0.78 5.04
CA LEU A 73 1.19 -0.13 3.74
C LEU A 73 1.74 -1.02 2.62
N LEU A 74 2.93 -1.61 2.81
CA LEU A 74 3.50 -2.58 1.88
C LEU A 74 2.56 -3.77 1.68
N GLY A 75 2.05 -4.35 2.77
CA GLY A 75 1.12 -5.48 2.75
C GLY A 75 -0.16 -5.16 1.99
N HIS A 76 -0.78 -4.00 2.22
CA HIS A 76 -1.99 -3.59 1.51
C HIS A 76 -1.73 -3.39 0.00
N LEU A 77 -0.58 -2.83 -0.38
CA LEU A 77 -0.22 -2.68 -1.81
C LEU A 77 -0.03 -4.03 -2.48
N LEU A 78 0.75 -4.94 -1.87
CA LEU A 78 1.00 -6.26 -2.44
C LEU A 78 -0.28 -7.12 -2.48
N ALA A 79 -1.12 -7.06 -1.45
CA ALA A 79 -2.42 -7.74 -1.42
C ALA A 79 -3.34 -7.25 -2.54
N TRP A 80 -3.42 -5.94 -2.78
CA TRP A 80 -4.23 -5.40 -3.87
C TRP A 80 -3.69 -5.82 -5.24
N LEU A 81 -2.38 -5.69 -5.47
CA LEU A 81 -1.75 -6.09 -6.73
C LEU A 81 -1.94 -7.59 -6.99
N ASN A 82 -1.93 -8.41 -5.94
CA ASN A 82 -2.25 -9.82 -6.04
C ASN A 82 -3.72 -10.07 -6.39
N GLN A 83 -4.65 -9.36 -5.74
CA GLN A 83 -6.07 -9.45 -6.03
C GLN A 83 -6.41 -9.01 -7.47
N GLN A 84 -5.68 -8.04 -8.03
CA GLN A 84 -5.79 -7.62 -9.43
C GLN A 84 -5.05 -8.54 -10.40
N GLN A 85 -4.46 -9.64 -9.93
CA GLN A 85 -3.68 -10.59 -10.74
C GLN A 85 -2.46 -9.96 -11.44
N LEU A 86 -2.00 -8.81 -10.93
CA LEU A 86 -0.79 -8.12 -11.41
C LEU A 86 0.48 -8.70 -10.78
N LEU A 87 0.33 -9.28 -9.58
CA LEU A 87 1.36 -10.09 -8.90
C LEU A 87 0.75 -11.43 -8.49
N SER A 88 1.57 -12.49 -8.45
CA SER A 88 1.15 -13.81 -7.97
C SER A 88 1.44 -14.06 -6.50
N THR A 89 1.83 -13.02 -5.75
CA THR A 89 2.28 -13.13 -4.36
C THR A 89 2.01 -11.86 -3.57
N VAL A 90 1.87 -12.02 -2.26
CA VAL A 90 1.76 -10.93 -1.28
C VAL A 90 3.05 -10.73 -0.48
N SER A 91 4.06 -11.58 -0.70
CA SER A 91 5.33 -11.55 0.02
C SER A 91 6.34 -10.63 -0.67
N PHE A 92 7.03 -9.81 0.12
CA PHE A 92 7.97 -8.80 -0.39
C PHE A 92 9.03 -9.35 -1.35
N ALA A 93 9.85 -10.32 -0.91
CA ALA A 93 10.97 -10.79 -1.73
C ALA A 93 10.51 -11.43 -3.07
N PRO A 94 9.52 -12.35 -3.08
CA PRO A 94 8.95 -12.85 -4.33
C PRO A 94 8.35 -11.75 -5.22
N ALA A 95 7.65 -10.76 -4.64
CA ALA A 95 7.11 -9.64 -5.39
C ALA A 95 8.22 -8.83 -6.09
N MET A 96 9.32 -8.55 -5.40
CA MET A 96 10.47 -7.86 -5.99
C MET A 96 11.09 -8.65 -7.15
N THR A 97 11.24 -9.97 -7.01
CA THR A 97 11.74 -10.84 -8.09
C THR A 97 10.84 -10.78 -9.33
N ILE A 98 9.51 -10.84 -9.14
CA ILE A 98 8.55 -10.73 -10.24
C ILE A 98 8.68 -9.38 -10.93
N LEU A 99 8.73 -8.28 -10.17
CA LEU A 99 8.78 -6.92 -10.71
C LEU A 99 10.02 -6.68 -11.58
N VAL A 100 11.18 -7.23 -11.22
CA VAL A 100 12.42 -7.12 -12.03
C VAL A 100 12.23 -7.74 -13.42
N THR A 101 11.43 -8.80 -13.54
CA THR A 101 11.22 -9.52 -14.79
C THR A 101 10.12 -8.95 -15.68
N LYS A 102 9.38 -7.93 -15.21
CA LYS A 102 8.25 -7.35 -15.93
C LYS A 102 8.74 -6.51 -17.11
N THR A 103 8.01 -6.57 -18.21
CA THR A 103 8.23 -5.67 -19.35
C THR A 103 7.86 -4.23 -18.96
N SER A 104 8.38 -3.25 -19.69
CA SER A 104 8.09 -1.82 -19.44
C SER A 104 6.59 -1.49 -19.38
N PRO A 105 5.72 -1.99 -20.31
CA PRO A 105 4.28 -1.77 -20.23
C PRO A 105 3.64 -2.41 -18.98
N GLU A 106 4.01 -3.64 -18.63
CA GLU A 106 3.48 -4.31 -17.44
C GLU A 106 3.90 -3.58 -16.16
N TYR A 107 5.18 -3.19 -16.06
CA TYR A 107 5.69 -2.47 -14.91
C TYR A 107 5.02 -1.11 -14.74
N ARG A 108 4.75 -0.41 -15.85
CA ARG A 108 3.97 0.85 -15.85
C ARG A 108 2.54 0.62 -15.36
N ALA A 109 1.85 -0.40 -15.87
CA ALA A 109 0.49 -0.72 -15.45
C ALA A 109 0.42 -1.03 -13.93
N ILE A 110 1.40 -1.78 -13.41
CA ILE A 110 1.52 -2.05 -11.97
C ILE A 110 1.74 -0.76 -11.18
N THR A 111 2.62 0.11 -11.67
CA THR A 111 2.92 1.40 -11.03
C THR A 111 1.68 2.30 -10.98
N GLU A 112 0.94 2.41 -12.09
CA GLU A 112 -0.30 3.17 -12.18
C GLU A 112 -1.38 2.63 -11.25
N GLU A 113 -1.54 1.31 -11.16
CA GLU A 113 -2.49 0.68 -10.24
C GLU A 113 -2.13 0.94 -8.77
N CYS A 114 -0.83 0.87 -8.44
CA CYS A 114 -0.33 1.17 -7.10
C CYS A 114 -0.61 2.63 -6.70
N LEU A 115 -0.36 3.58 -7.62
CA LEU A 115 -0.67 5.00 -7.42
C LEU A 115 -2.18 5.26 -7.27
N ALA A 116 -3.01 4.56 -8.06
CA ALA A 116 -4.46 4.64 -7.96
C ALA A 116 -4.94 4.15 -6.58
N LEU A 117 -4.43 3.01 -6.10
CA LEU A 117 -4.78 2.50 -4.77
C LEU A 117 -4.33 3.46 -3.65
N ILE A 118 -3.10 3.98 -3.71
CA ILE A 118 -2.59 4.92 -2.71
C ILE A 118 -3.47 6.16 -2.59
N ARG A 119 -4.04 6.64 -3.71
CA ARG A 119 -4.99 7.74 -3.69
C ARG A 119 -6.20 7.42 -2.81
N TRP A 120 -6.80 6.24 -2.99
CA TRP A 120 -7.94 5.77 -2.18
C TRP A 120 -7.55 5.59 -0.71
N ILE A 121 -6.41 4.94 -0.43
CA ILE A 121 -5.86 4.76 0.91
C ILE A 121 -5.72 6.12 1.62
N ARG A 122 -5.07 7.09 0.98
CA ARG A 122 -4.81 8.42 1.54
C ARG A 122 -6.10 9.14 1.93
N HIS A 123 -7.11 9.11 1.07
CA HIS A 123 -8.39 9.78 1.34
C HIS A 123 -9.15 9.11 2.48
N PHE A 124 -9.23 7.77 2.47
CA PHE A 124 -9.97 7.01 3.48
C PHE A 124 -9.27 7.05 4.84
N ALA A 125 -7.95 6.88 4.86
CA ALA A 125 -7.14 7.03 6.07
C ALA A 125 -7.33 8.40 6.69
N SER A 126 -7.26 9.48 5.89
CA SER A 126 -7.47 10.84 6.40
C SER A 126 -8.89 11.10 6.90
N ALA A 127 -9.91 10.48 6.31
CA ALA A 127 -11.29 10.61 6.76
C ALA A 127 -11.50 9.88 8.10
N LEU A 128 -11.13 8.59 8.15
CA LEU A 128 -11.24 7.75 9.35
C LEU A 128 -10.41 8.26 10.53
N ASN A 129 -9.31 8.97 10.27
CA ASN A 129 -8.49 9.54 11.35
C ASN A 129 -9.07 10.85 11.93
N LYS A 130 -10.01 11.50 11.23
CA LYS A 130 -10.71 12.71 11.70
C LYS A 130 -12.04 12.39 12.40
N THR A 131 -12.56 11.19 12.22
CA THR A 131 -13.78 10.74 12.90
C THR A 131 -13.41 10.29 14.32
N GLU A 132 -14.00 10.94 15.32
CA GLU A 132 -13.89 10.58 16.75
C GLU A 132 -14.66 9.31 17.06
#